data_AF-A0A1L4ANX4-F1
#
_entry.id   AF-A0A1L4ANX4-F1
#
_cell.length_a   1.000
_cell.length_b   1.000
_cell.length_c   1.000
_cell.angle_alpha   90.00
_cell.angle_beta   90.00
_cell.angle_gamma   90.00
#
_symmetry.space_group_name_H-M   'P 1'
#
loop_
_entity.id
_entity.type
_entity.pdbx_description
1 polymer ?
#
loop_
_entity_poly.entity_id
_entity_poly.type
_entity_poly.pdbx_seq_one_letter_code
_entity_poly.pdbx_strand_id
1 'polypeptide(L)'
;GDISAQLNDQKELERICLRIKNDRNPSVIVWIGTCTTEIVKMDLEGIAPKVEKQIGIPIIVARANGLDYAFTQGEDTVLAAMVHRCPEYKYCNKEEQNKFQKVKAHTKESIFQQSQLTKVNLVLFGSLPSSVASQLNLELKRQSISVSGWLPSQKYSELPRLGENVYVCGVNPFLSRTATTLMRRKKCQLIGAPFPIGPDG
;
A
#
# COMPACT_ATOMS: atom_id res chain seq x y z
N GLY A 1 -6.57 -3.47 -37.06
CA GLY A 1 -6.91 -2.08 -36.69
C GLY A 1 -6.24 -1.67 -35.39
N ASP A 2 -6.38 -2.47 -34.33
CA ASP A 2 -6.13 -1.98 -32.96
C ASP A 2 -4.67 -1.96 -32.48
N ILE A 3 -3.79 -2.79 -33.05
CA ILE A 3 -2.40 -2.91 -32.57
C ILE A 3 -1.62 -1.61 -32.78
N SER A 4 -1.86 -0.89 -33.89
CA SER A 4 -1.18 0.37 -34.18
C SER A 4 -1.63 1.52 -33.27
N ALA A 5 -2.91 1.53 -32.87
CA ALA A 5 -3.43 2.52 -31.92
C ALA A 5 -2.86 2.29 -30.52
N GLN A 6 -2.87 1.03 -30.04
CA GLN A 6 -2.29 0.67 -28.75
C GLN A 6 -0.78 0.94 -28.66
N LEU A 7 -0.04 0.68 -29.74
CA LEU A 7 1.40 0.99 -29.83
C LEU A 7 1.67 2.50 -29.80
N ASN A 8 0.74 3.32 -30.31
CA ASN A 8 0.86 4.77 -30.26
C ASN A 8 0.62 5.28 -28.83
N ASP A 9 -0.42 4.78 -28.17
CA ASP A 9 -0.79 5.18 -26.82
C ASP A 9 0.30 4.83 -25.79
N GLN A 10 0.92 3.65 -25.90
CA GLN A 10 2.03 3.25 -25.05
C GLN A 10 3.22 4.22 -25.20
N LYS A 11 3.59 4.59 -26.44
CA LYS A 11 4.71 5.49 -26.70
C LYS A 11 4.44 6.90 -26.16
N GLU A 12 3.21 7.38 -26.29
CA GLU A 12 2.84 8.70 -25.77
C GLU A 12 2.86 8.72 -24.24
N LEU A 13 2.32 7.68 -23.59
CA LEU A 13 2.40 7.54 -22.13
C LEU A 13 3.86 7.45 -21.65
N GLU A 14 4.71 6.71 -22.36
CA GLU A 14 6.14 6.63 -22.07
C GLU A 14 6.80 8.00 -22.17
N ARG A 15 6.55 8.75 -23.25
CA ARG A 15 7.06 10.11 -23.46
C ARG A 15 6.67 11.05 -22.32
N ILE A 16 5.40 11.03 -21.92
CA ILE A 16 4.89 11.86 -20.83
C ILE A 16 5.53 11.45 -19.49
N CYS A 17 5.64 10.15 -19.21
CA CYS A 17 6.26 9.66 -17.97
C CYS A 17 7.74 10.01 -17.88
N LEU A 18 8.49 9.96 -18.98
CA LEU A 18 9.89 10.40 -19.04
C LEU A 18 10.03 11.89 -18.72
N ARG A 19 9.12 12.72 -19.25
CA ARG A 19 9.09 14.14 -18.91
C ARG A 19 8.84 14.36 -17.42
N ILE A 20 7.84 13.70 -16.84
CA ILE A 20 7.54 13.77 -15.40
C ILE A 20 8.75 13.33 -14.56
N LYS A 21 9.44 12.26 -14.97
CA LYS A 21 10.66 11.77 -14.33
C LYS A 21 11.74 12.85 -14.30
N ASN A 22 12.00 13.50 -15.43
CA ASN A 22 13.04 14.52 -15.52
C ASN A 22 12.67 15.79 -14.73
N ASP A 23 11.40 16.18 -14.75
CA ASP A 23 10.94 17.44 -14.13
C ASP A 23 10.76 17.32 -12.61
N ARG A 24 10.33 16.15 -12.12
CA ARG A 24 9.89 15.97 -10.72
C ARG A 24 10.55 14.83 -9.96
N ASN A 25 11.19 13.89 -10.65
CA ASN A 25 11.82 12.68 -10.08
C ASN A 25 10.97 11.99 -8.98
N PRO A 26 9.72 11.59 -9.26
CA PRO A 26 8.83 11.03 -8.25
C PRO A 26 9.24 9.60 -7.86
N SER A 27 8.94 9.20 -6.62
CA SER A 27 9.14 7.81 -6.16
C SER A 27 8.09 6.83 -6.68
N VAL A 28 6.96 7.35 -7.19
CA VAL A 28 5.84 6.57 -7.74
C VAL A 28 5.03 7.48 -8.67
N ILE A 29 4.48 6.90 -9.74
CA ILE A 29 3.48 7.54 -10.60
C ILE A 29 2.17 6.78 -10.42
N VAL A 30 1.06 7.49 -10.23
CA VAL A 30 -0.27 6.88 -10.14
C VAL A 30 -1.07 7.32 -11.36
N TRP A 31 -1.51 6.35 -12.16
CA TRP A 31 -2.42 6.56 -13.29
C TRP A 31 -3.86 6.36 -12.82
N ILE A 32 -4.69 7.36 -13.06
CA ILE A 32 -6.11 7.32 -12.74
C ILE A 32 -6.90 7.03 -14.01
N GLY A 33 -7.55 5.86 -14.04
CA GLY A 33 -8.51 5.51 -15.07
C GLY A 33 -9.74 6.42 -14.97
N THR A 34 -10.11 7.05 -16.08
CA THR A 34 -11.26 7.95 -16.20
C THR A 34 -12.37 7.30 -17.02
N CYS A 35 -13.57 7.90 -17.06
CA CYS A 35 -14.68 7.36 -17.86
C CYS A 35 -14.28 7.15 -19.33
N THR A 36 -13.47 8.06 -19.90
CA THR A 36 -13.01 7.96 -21.30
C THR A 36 -12.08 6.76 -21.52
N THR A 37 -11.15 6.50 -20.60
CA THR A 37 -10.21 5.38 -20.75
C THR A 37 -10.93 4.03 -20.66
N GLU A 38 -12.00 3.94 -19.87
CA GLU A 38 -12.85 2.75 -19.82
C GLU A 38 -13.68 2.57 -21.10
N ILE A 39 -14.30 3.64 -21.60
CA ILE A 39 -15.14 3.60 -22.81
C ILE A 39 -14.32 3.20 -24.04
N VAL A 40 -13.13 3.78 -24.20
CA VAL A 40 -12.21 3.47 -25.30
C VAL A 40 -11.49 2.12 -25.08
N LYS A 41 -11.69 1.47 -23.93
CA LYS A 41 -11.06 0.20 -23.54
C LYS A 41 -9.54 0.27 -23.61
N MET A 42 -8.99 1.37 -23.12
CA MET A 42 -7.55 1.56 -23.04
C MET A 42 -6.97 0.64 -21.96
N ASP A 43 -6.05 -0.26 -22.34
CA ASP A 43 -5.45 -1.24 -21.44
C ASP A 43 -4.34 -0.62 -20.56
N LEU A 44 -4.72 0.25 -19.63
CA LEU A 44 -3.76 0.87 -18.70
C LEU A 44 -3.05 -0.16 -17.82
N GLU A 45 -3.75 -1.21 -17.37
CA GLU A 45 -3.20 -2.27 -16.51
C GLU A 45 -2.14 -3.10 -17.24
N GLY A 46 -2.29 -3.36 -18.54
CA GLY A 46 -1.29 -4.04 -19.37
C GLY A 46 -0.15 -3.14 -19.88
N ILE A 47 -0.39 -1.85 -20.06
CA ILE A 47 0.64 -0.88 -20.50
C ILE A 47 1.57 -0.50 -19.34
N ALA A 48 1.02 -0.28 -18.13
CA ALA A 48 1.79 0.24 -16.99
C ALA A 48 3.06 -0.58 -16.65
N PRO A 49 3.04 -1.92 -16.59
CA PRO A 49 4.26 -2.71 -16.31
C PRO A 49 5.35 -2.57 -17.38
N LYS A 50 4.95 -2.36 -18.65
CA LYS A 50 5.90 -2.17 -19.76
C LYS A 50 6.61 -0.82 -19.62
N VAL A 51 5.84 0.23 -19.38
CA VAL A 51 6.37 1.59 -19.19
C VAL A 51 7.18 1.68 -17.91
N GLU A 52 6.72 1.07 -16.81
CA GLU A 52 7.45 0.97 -15.54
C GLU A 52 8.85 0.38 -15.73
N LYS A 53 8.98 -0.70 -16.54
CA LYS A 53 10.28 -1.31 -16.86
C LYS A 53 11.19 -0.37 -17.64
N GLN A 54 10.64 0.47 -18.51
CA GLN A 54 11.41 1.42 -19.33
C GLN A 54 11.86 2.63 -18.50
N ILE A 55 10.98 3.20 -17.67
CA ILE A 55 11.27 4.42 -16.91
C ILE A 55 11.96 4.15 -15.57
N GLY A 56 11.81 2.95 -14.99
CA GLY A 56 12.37 2.56 -13.70
C GLY A 56 11.69 3.19 -12.48
N ILE A 57 10.46 3.70 -12.64
CA ILE A 57 9.64 4.28 -11.57
C ILE A 57 8.37 3.44 -11.47
N PRO A 58 7.95 3.01 -10.26
CA PRO A 58 6.72 2.27 -10.05
C PRO A 58 5.49 3.00 -10.58
N ILE A 59 4.65 2.31 -11.37
CA ILE A 59 3.40 2.86 -11.90
C ILE A 59 2.21 2.10 -11.30
N ILE A 60 1.35 2.78 -10.56
CA ILE A 60 0.13 2.19 -10.01
C ILE A 60 -1.05 2.64 -10.85
N VAL A 61 -1.86 1.69 -11.31
CA VAL A 61 -3.09 1.97 -12.03
C VAL A 61 -4.25 1.84 -11.06
N ALA A 62 -5.07 2.89 -10.96
CA ALA A 62 -6.30 2.88 -10.17
C ALA A 62 -7.46 3.33 -11.05
N ARG A 63 -8.44 2.45 -11.24
CA ARG A 63 -9.65 2.76 -12.01
C ARG A 63 -10.64 3.49 -11.09
N ALA A 64 -10.52 4.81 -11.04
CA ALA A 64 -11.38 5.69 -10.23
C ALA A 64 -12.31 6.53 -11.14
N ASN A 65 -13.03 5.85 -12.04
CA ASN A 65 -13.94 6.51 -12.97
C ASN A 65 -15.28 6.86 -12.30
N GLY A 66 -15.99 7.85 -12.86
CA GLY A 66 -17.30 8.29 -12.35
C GLY A 66 -18.49 7.45 -12.82
N LEU A 67 -18.28 6.38 -13.59
CA LEU A 67 -19.32 5.42 -13.97
C LEU A 67 -19.51 4.37 -12.88
N ASP A 68 -18.41 3.91 -12.29
CA ASP A 68 -18.37 2.81 -11.33
C ASP A 68 -18.28 3.27 -9.86
N TYR A 69 -17.78 4.48 -9.61
CA TYR A 69 -17.43 4.95 -8.27
C TYR A 69 -17.84 6.40 -8.00
N ALA A 70 -18.04 6.72 -6.73
CA ALA A 70 -18.36 8.05 -6.24
C ALA A 70 -17.30 8.59 -5.27
N PHE A 71 -16.83 9.81 -5.53
CA PHE A 71 -16.04 10.66 -4.63
C PHE A 71 -14.95 9.92 -3.84
N THR A 72 -15.17 9.61 -2.57
CA THR A 72 -14.18 8.98 -1.66
C THR A 72 -13.82 7.55 -2.06
N GLN A 73 -14.65 6.86 -2.85
CA GLN A 73 -14.32 5.54 -3.37
C GLN A 73 -13.12 5.57 -4.33
N GLY A 74 -12.76 6.74 -4.87
CA GLY A 74 -11.51 6.91 -5.60
C GLY A 74 -10.29 6.51 -4.76
N GLU A 75 -10.26 6.89 -3.48
CA GLU A 75 -9.21 6.47 -2.54
C GLU A 75 -9.17 4.95 -2.39
N ASP A 76 -10.32 4.31 -2.23
CA ASP A 76 -10.42 2.86 -2.08
C ASP A 76 -9.83 2.11 -3.28
N THR A 77 -10.02 2.63 -4.49
CA THR A 77 -9.40 2.04 -5.69
C THR A 77 -7.88 2.20 -5.71
N VAL A 78 -7.37 3.37 -5.29
CA VAL A 78 -5.93 3.65 -5.23
C VAL A 78 -5.26 2.80 -4.17
N LEU A 79 -5.82 2.73 -2.96
CA LEU A 79 -5.26 1.95 -1.87
C LEU A 79 -5.29 0.45 -2.19
N ALA A 80 -6.39 -0.06 -2.76
CA ALA A 80 -6.45 -1.44 -3.23
C ALA A 80 -5.33 -1.76 -4.24
N ALA A 81 -5.03 -0.85 -5.16
CA ALA A 81 -3.90 -1.00 -6.09
C ALA A 81 -2.54 -0.92 -5.37
N MET A 82 -2.39 -0.03 -4.39
CA MET A 82 -1.18 0.08 -3.56
C MET A 82 -0.92 -1.17 -2.70
N VAL A 83 -1.96 -1.88 -2.24
CA VAL A 83 -1.81 -3.13 -1.49
C VAL A 83 -0.89 -4.10 -2.24
N HIS A 84 -1.03 -4.22 -3.56
CA HIS A 84 -0.20 -5.12 -4.36
C HIS A 84 1.30 -4.81 -4.27
N ARG A 85 1.65 -3.54 -4.07
CA ARG A 85 3.03 -3.04 -3.97
C ARG A 85 3.64 -3.16 -2.58
N CYS A 86 2.83 -3.43 -1.56
CA CYS A 86 3.30 -3.58 -0.19
C CYS A 86 4.18 -4.84 -0.04
N PRO A 87 5.34 -4.73 0.65
CA PRO A 87 6.25 -5.85 0.87
C PRO A 87 5.60 -6.97 1.70
N GLU A 88 6.06 -8.19 1.51
CA GLU A 88 5.55 -9.34 2.26
C GLU A 88 6.12 -9.40 3.68
N TYR A 89 5.25 -9.67 4.65
CA TYR A 89 5.63 -9.93 6.03
C TYR A 89 6.11 -11.38 6.15
N LYS A 90 7.41 -11.57 6.36
CA LYS A 90 8.00 -12.88 6.62
C LYS A 90 8.01 -13.12 8.13
N TYR A 91 7.18 -14.05 8.61
CA TYR A 91 7.24 -14.53 9.98
C TYR A 91 8.49 -15.42 10.13
N CYS A 92 9.48 -14.98 10.89
CA CYS A 92 10.59 -15.84 11.30
C CYS A 92 10.18 -16.61 12.55
N ASN A 93 10.08 -17.94 12.44
CA ASN A 93 9.93 -18.83 13.59
C ASN A 93 11.12 -18.66 14.55
N LYS A 94 10.85 -18.72 15.86
CA LYS A 94 11.88 -18.64 16.92
C LYS A 94 13.00 -19.69 16.75
N GLU A 95 12.74 -20.81 16.08
CA GLU A 95 13.73 -21.86 15.80
C GLU A 95 14.82 -21.44 14.79
N GLU A 96 14.47 -20.63 13.78
CA GLU A 96 15.46 -20.11 12.82
C GLU A 96 16.28 -18.96 13.42
N GLN A 97 15.69 -18.19 14.33
CA GLN A 97 16.40 -17.13 15.08
C GLN A 97 17.51 -17.71 15.96
N ASN A 98 17.30 -18.88 16.57
CA ASN A 98 18.32 -19.59 17.34
C ASN A 98 19.47 -20.13 16.47
N LYS A 99 19.20 -20.51 15.20
CA LYS A 99 20.24 -20.89 14.23
C LYS A 99 21.05 -19.66 13.76
N PHE A 100 20.40 -18.52 13.53
CA PHE A 100 21.07 -17.27 13.12
C PHE A 100 21.87 -16.60 14.25
N GLN A 101 21.42 -16.68 15.51
CA GLN A 101 22.17 -16.15 16.66
C GLN A 101 23.46 -16.94 16.93
N LYS A 102 23.49 -18.25 16.69
CA LYS A 102 24.73 -19.05 16.82
C LYS A 102 25.82 -18.68 15.81
N VAL A 103 25.47 -18.11 14.65
CA VAL A 103 26.44 -17.72 13.61
C VAL A 103 26.98 -16.29 13.80
N LYS A 104 26.24 -15.40 14.47
CA LYS A 104 26.61 -13.98 14.68
C LYS A 104 27.26 -13.67 16.04
N ALA A 105 27.74 -14.67 16.79
CA ALA A 105 28.42 -14.45 18.07
C ALA A 105 29.83 -13.81 17.97
N HIS A 106 30.22 -13.33 16.78
CA HIS A 106 31.51 -12.67 16.53
C HIS A 106 31.35 -11.33 15.80
N THR A 107 30.54 -10.42 16.35
CA THR A 107 30.81 -8.97 16.26
C THR A 107 29.88 -8.25 17.24
N LYS A 108 30.47 -7.56 18.21
CA LYS A 108 29.78 -6.76 19.23
C LYS A 108 29.25 -5.46 18.63
N GLU A 109 28.26 -4.90 19.34
CA GLU A 109 27.57 -3.61 19.18
C GLU A 109 26.22 -3.71 18.43
N SER A 110 25.08 -3.21 18.91
CA SER A 110 24.66 -2.67 20.20
C SER A 110 23.12 -2.50 20.11
N ILE A 111 22.39 -2.96 21.13
CA ILE A 111 21.01 -2.59 21.49
C ILE A 111 19.93 -2.81 20.41
N PHE A 112 19.50 -4.07 20.24
CA PHE A 112 18.10 -4.35 19.90
C PHE A 112 17.43 -4.86 21.17
N GLN A 113 16.68 -3.99 21.86
CA GLN A 113 15.83 -4.39 22.98
C GLN A 113 14.79 -5.39 22.47
N GLN A 114 15.05 -6.67 22.74
CA GLN A 114 14.13 -7.78 22.56
C GLN A 114 12.99 -7.66 23.58
N SER A 115 11.94 -6.90 23.26
CA SER A 115 10.66 -7.06 23.95
C SER A 115 9.98 -8.32 23.40
N GLN A 116 10.16 -9.43 24.11
CA GLN A 116 9.70 -10.80 23.82
C GLN A 116 8.18 -11.02 23.96
N LEU A 117 7.34 -10.08 23.52
CA LEU A 117 5.93 -10.37 23.29
C LEU A 117 5.79 -10.79 21.82
N THR A 118 4.99 -11.83 21.56
CA THR A 118 4.53 -12.19 20.21
C THR A 118 3.98 -10.92 19.55
N LYS A 119 4.81 -10.25 18.74
CA LYS A 119 4.51 -8.90 18.25
C LYS A 119 3.38 -9.02 17.23
N VAL A 120 2.16 -8.80 17.71
CA VAL A 120 0.98 -8.66 16.87
C VAL A 120 1.23 -7.44 15.98
N ASN A 121 1.26 -7.64 14.67
CA ASN A 121 1.48 -6.56 13.73
C ASN A 121 0.13 -5.98 13.32
N LEU A 122 -0.15 -4.75 13.76
CA LEU A 122 -1.32 -4.01 13.33
C LEU A 122 -0.92 -3.02 12.24
N VAL A 123 -1.60 -3.05 11.11
CA VAL A 123 -1.50 -2.04 10.05
C VAL A 123 -2.84 -1.33 9.90
N LEU A 124 -2.84 -0.01 10.02
CA LEU A 124 -4.04 0.79 9.80
C LEU A 124 -4.12 1.20 8.34
N PHE A 125 -5.32 1.23 7.77
CA PHE A 125 -5.52 1.67 6.39
C PHE A 125 -6.64 2.69 6.24
N GLY A 126 -6.40 3.68 5.38
CA GLY A 126 -7.20 4.87 5.16
C GLY A 126 -6.35 6.13 5.35
N SER A 127 -6.44 7.03 4.38
CA SER A 127 -5.70 8.27 4.36
C SER A 127 -6.24 9.23 5.43
N LEU A 128 -5.31 9.81 6.19
CA LEU A 128 -5.59 10.80 7.22
C LEU A 128 -4.51 11.89 7.21
N PRO A 129 -4.82 13.10 7.69
CA PRO A 129 -3.79 14.08 8.02
C PRO A 129 -2.76 13.51 9.01
N SER A 130 -1.49 13.90 8.86
CA SER A 130 -0.40 13.38 9.69
C SER A 130 -0.57 13.63 11.19
N SER A 131 -1.21 14.74 11.56
CA SER A 131 -1.57 15.05 12.94
C SER A 131 -2.57 14.04 13.51
N VAL A 132 -3.63 13.73 12.76
CA VAL A 132 -4.67 12.77 13.17
C VAL A 132 -4.11 11.36 13.27
N ALA A 133 -3.32 10.93 12.29
CA ALA A 133 -2.65 9.62 12.34
C ALA A 133 -1.71 9.50 13.56
N SER A 134 -0.99 10.59 13.90
CA SER A 134 -0.10 10.62 15.07
C SER A 134 -0.87 10.54 16.39
N GLN A 135 -2.04 11.19 16.48
CA GLN A 135 -2.92 11.12 17.64
C GLN A 135 -3.48 9.70 17.82
N LEU A 136 -3.96 9.06 16.75
CA LEU A 136 -4.43 7.68 16.80
C LEU A 136 -3.33 6.70 17.23
N ASN A 137 -2.10 6.88 16.71
CA ASN A 137 -0.96 6.08 17.13
C ASN A 137 -0.66 6.25 18.63
N LEU A 138 -0.76 7.48 19.15
CA LEU A 138 -0.54 7.74 20.57
C LEU A 138 -1.60 7.08 21.43
N GLU A 139 -2.88 7.16 21.04
CA GLU A 139 -3.98 6.56 21.81
C GLU A 139 -3.88 5.03 21.83
N LEU A 140 -3.62 4.39 20.68
CA LEU A 140 -3.37 2.95 20.62
C LEU A 140 -2.16 2.54 21.46
N LYS A 141 -1.09 3.34 21.45
CA LYS A 141 0.10 3.09 22.27
C LYS A 141 -0.19 3.15 23.76
N ARG A 142 -1.09 4.04 24.22
CA ARG A 142 -1.54 4.07 25.62
C ARG A 142 -2.26 2.78 26.02
N GLN A 143 -2.94 2.13 25.07
CA GLN A 143 -3.56 0.82 25.23
C GLN A 143 -2.58 -0.35 24.97
N SER A 144 -1.27 -0.09 24.92
CA SER A 144 -0.23 -1.10 24.62
C SER A 144 -0.34 -1.75 23.24
N ILE A 145 -1.04 -1.11 22.29
CA ILE A 145 -1.15 -1.55 20.90
C ILE A 145 -0.12 -0.78 20.06
N SER A 146 0.80 -1.50 19.41
CA SER A 146 1.78 -0.91 18.50
C SER A 146 1.28 -0.99 17.06
N VAL A 147 1.17 0.16 16.40
CA VAL A 147 0.91 0.22 14.95
C VAL A 147 2.23 -0.01 14.20
N SER A 148 2.29 -1.09 13.41
CA SER A 148 3.45 -1.48 12.61
C SER A 148 3.56 -0.69 11.29
N GLY A 149 2.49 -0.05 10.83
CA GLY A 149 2.52 0.83 9.68
C GLY A 149 1.14 1.33 9.24
N TRP A 150 1.14 2.20 8.24
CA TRP A 150 -0.04 2.84 7.67
C TRP A 150 -0.12 2.63 6.16
N LEU A 151 -1.33 2.41 5.64
CA LEU A 151 -1.62 2.39 4.21
C LEU A 151 -2.69 3.46 3.89
N PRO A 152 -2.36 4.59 3.27
CA PRO A 152 -1.07 4.94 2.70
C PRO A 152 -0.04 5.40 3.77
N SER A 153 1.24 5.23 3.46
CA SER A 153 2.37 5.81 4.21
C SER A 153 2.69 7.22 3.70
N GLN A 154 3.42 8.03 4.48
CA GLN A 154 3.83 9.38 4.05
C GLN A 154 4.72 9.36 2.80
N LYS A 155 5.55 8.33 2.67
CA LYS A 155 6.38 8.07 1.49
C LYS A 155 6.08 6.71 0.92
N TYR A 156 6.10 6.61 -0.40
CA TYR A 156 5.88 5.34 -1.10
C TYR A 156 6.92 4.26 -0.77
N SER A 157 8.16 4.65 -0.47
CA SER A 157 9.23 3.72 -0.04
C SER A 157 8.99 3.10 1.35
N GLU A 158 8.06 3.65 2.13
CA GLU A 158 7.78 3.27 3.51
C GLU A 158 6.47 2.46 3.62
N LEU A 159 6.02 1.85 2.53
CA LEU A 159 4.82 1.01 2.53
C LEU A 159 4.91 -0.12 3.57
N PRO A 160 3.80 -0.42 4.27
CA PRO A 160 3.81 -1.38 5.36
C PRO A 160 4.00 -2.80 4.86
N ARG A 161 4.62 -3.64 5.69
CA ARG A 161 4.71 -5.08 5.42
C ARG A 161 3.36 -5.74 5.70
N LEU A 162 2.87 -6.49 4.72
CA LEU A 162 1.58 -7.17 4.76
C LEU A 162 1.77 -8.67 4.54
N GLY A 163 0.93 -9.50 5.13
CA GLY A 163 0.99 -10.94 4.96
C GLY A 163 0.10 -11.69 5.95
N GLU A 164 0.33 -12.99 6.03
CA GLU A 164 -0.25 -13.84 7.08
C GLU A 164 0.21 -13.35 8.47
N ASN A 165 -0.67 -13.45 9.46
CA ASN A 165 -0.45 -12.97 10.85
C ASN A 165 -0.29 -11.44 11.00
N VAL A 166 -0.65 -10.66 9.98
CA VAL A 166 -0.80 -9.21 10.09
C VAL A 166 -2.28 -8.88 10.25
N TYR A 167 -2.61 -8.12 11.29
CA TYR A 167 -3.93 -7.57 11.51
C TYR A 167 -4.05 -6.23 10.77
N VAL A 168 -5.21 -6.01 10.15
CA VAL A 168 -5.52 -4.76 9.45
C VAL A 168 -6.81 -4.17 9.98
N CYS A 169 -6.86 -2.85 10.15
CA CYS A 169 -8.08 -2.15 10.58
C CYS A 169 -8.27 -0.87 9.75
N GLY A 170 -9.49 -0.65 9.27
CA GLY A 170 -9.84 0.49 8.44
C GLY A 170 -10.26 1.68 9.29
N VAL A 171 -9.82 2.89 8.92
CA VAL A 171 -10.18 4.12 9.65
C VAL A 171 -11.33 4.90 8.99
N ASN A 172 -11.69 4.56 7.75
CA ASN A 172 -12.76 5.19 6.99
C ASN A 172 -13.75 4.16 6.42
N PRO A 173 -15.05 4.51 6.30
CA PRO A 173 -16.11 3.56 5.92
C PRO A 173 -16.13 3.12 4.45
N PHE A 174 -15.50 3.88 3.57
CA PHE A 174 -15.56 3.67 2.12
C PHE A 174 -14.47 2.72 1.57
N LEU A 175 -13.70 2.04 2.44
CA LEU A 175 -12.49 1.28 2.08
C LEU A 175 -12.74 -0.22 1.84
N SER A 176 -13.90 -0.58 1.29
CA SER A 176 -14.34 -1.97 1.18
C SER A 176 -13.48 -2.80 0.21
N ARG A 177 -13.04 -2.22 -0.92
CA ARG A 177 -12.18 -2.89 -1.91
C ARG A 177 -10.79 -3.11 -1.33
N THR A 178 -10.25 -2.13 -0.63
CA THR A 178 -8.95 -2.20 0.06
C THR A 178 -8.97 -3.31 1.10
N ALA A 179 -9.98 -3.32 1.98
CA ALA A 179 -10.17 -4.37 2.98
C ALA A 179 -10.26 -5.77 2.34
N THR A 180 -11.06 -5.92 1.28
CA THR A 180 -11.18 -7.19 0.55
C THR A 180 -9.86 -7.63 -0.08
N THR A 181 -9.09 -6.68 -0.60
CA THR A 181 -7.78 -6.94 -1.24
C THR A 181 -6.75 -7.38 -0.20
N LEU A 182 -6.70 -6.71 0.95
CA LEU A 182 -5.86 -7.10 2.09
C LEU A 182 -6.15 -8.53 2.55
N MET A 183 -7.44 -8.88 2.71
CA MET A 183 -7.84 -10.23 3.13
C MET A 183 -7.54 -11.29 2.07
N ARG A 184 -7.98 -11.08 0.82
CA ARG A 184 -7.95 -12.14 -0.20
C ARG A 184 -6.59 -12.28 -0.90
N ARG A 185 -5.87 -11.17 -1.09
CA ARG A 185 -4.60 -11.16 -1.85
C ARG A 185 -3.37 -11.17 -0.95
N LYS A 186 -3.46 -10.57 0.24
CA LYS A 186 -2.35 -10.54 1.21
C LYS A 186 -2.57 -11.43 2.44
N LYS A 187 -3.74 -12.07 2.58
CA LYS A 187 -4.07 -12.98 3.70
C LYS A 187 -3.97 -12.31 5.08
N CYS A 188 -4.18 -10.99 5.13
CA CYS A 188 -4.24 -10.26 6.39
C CYS A 188 -5.56 -10.55 7.12
N GLN A 189 -5.54 -10.44 8.46
CA GLN A 189 -6.71 -10.59 9.30
C GLN A 189 -7.39 -9.23 9.50
N LEU A 190 -8.58 -9.04 8.93
CA LEU A 190 -9.33 -7.80 9.10
C LEU A 190 -10.00 -7.77 10.47
N ILE A 191 -9.76 -6.69 11.21
CA ILE A 191 -10.50 -6.36 12.43
C ILE A 191 -11.75 -5.60 12.02
N GLY A 192 -12.91 -6.21 12.25
CA GLY A 192 -14.19 -5.52 12.12
C GLY A 192 -14.47 -4.71 13.38
N ALA A 193 -14.37 -3.39 13.30
CA ALA A 193 -14.64 -2.46 14.38
C ALA A 193 -15.42 -1.24 13.85
N PRO A 194 -16.10 -0.48 14.73
CA PRO A 194 -16.54 0.87 14.40
C PRO A 194 -15.37 1.74 13.90
N PHE A 195 -15.68 2.74 13.10
CA PHE A 195 -14.67 3.69 12.63
C PHE A 195 -14.45 4.77 13.70
N PRO A 196 -13.20 5.25 13.90
CA PRO A 196 -12.86 6.22 14.94
C PRO A 196 -13.35 7.63 14.59
N ILE A 197 -14.67 7.79 14.48
CA ILE A 197 -15.37 9.01 14.08
C ILE A 197 -16.33 9.37 15.22
N GLY A 198 -16.02 10.46 15.91
CA GLY A 198 -16.70 10.82 17.16
C GLY A 198 -16.18 9.99 18.34
N PRO A 199 -16.63 10.30 19.57
CA PRO A 199 -16.16 9.63 20.78
C PRO A 199 -16.71 8.21 20.97
N ASP A 200 -17.82 7.87 20.31
CA ASP A 200 -18.48 6.56 20.41
C ASP A 200 -17.90 5.51 19.45
N GLY A 201 -17.15 5.95 18.44
CA GLY A 201 -16.53 5.11 17.41
C GLY A 201 -15.09 4.76 17.72
#